data_AF-A0A935RWR1-F1
#
_entry.id   AF-A0A935RWR1-F1
#
_cell.length_a   1.000
_cell.length_b   1.000
_cell.length_c   1.000
_cell.angle_alpha   90.00
_cell.angle_beta   90.00
_cell.angle_gamma   90.00
#
_symmetry.space_group_name_H-M   'P 1'
#
loop_
_entity.id
_entity.type
_entity.pdbx_description
1 polymer ?
#
loop_
_entity_poly.entity_id
_entity_poly.type
_entity_poly.pdbx_seq_one_letter_code
_entity_poly.pdbx_strand_id
1 'polypeptide(L)'
;MRFIIYISLLTFAFSNKTYAVTINWDSGGNGTSWTDPLNWDCNCLPGVADAVTIAYGGANVIIPAGSNIHIYRLLSYNTVTIEAGATLRTDFLINLWIDGSFTNNGTINAYGEGMYILDDHQVVNNGTINLEGTDNFISLGFGSTINPATFTNNGSIVFNSTNLSILEIKSNSVFTNTTSGSITFNYATSLLNVISGSFTNQGSIETKGRIINSNTLVNTNTGNILVHNYSETAISNGGILQNNGTILVNNPLPTALYCINNSGTISGTGSVSLEGFYNIYNTNTGNITFEGPVHLEGDLHFGGIFNQGNITFDNNSISTINCTVNNQAIGVITIEACKRVIVNANWQNYGLLVNHGTFEINYADITTHNLFTNYGMYVSNLPAPNVSPTGNIGIHLFKVFGQQCAGTEIPVIFTGTGTSLTNTPSGIFTDIGLSTSAGSFDFGTRTFTPNATCHGLSTLYISFQKSGCSPVVFPWQFEFPIYAPTTYYEDTDFDGFGNLASPLLVECAAAPIGYSLFSTDCDENNPDVYPGAPEICNDKDYNCDGMITGTNPAPTWYQDLDNDGYGNALVSIVNCSPLVGFVAIIMTATTMMVLFTLRHWKVVTT
;
A
#
# COMPACT_ATOMS: atom_id res chain seq x y z
N MET A 1 12.96 -22.36 -23.44
CA MET A 1 13.38 -23.77 -23.55
C MET A 1 14.90 -23.89 -23.78
N ARG A 2 15.73 -23.30 -22.89
CA ARG A 2 17.20 -23.35 -22.94
C ARG A 2 17.89 -23.34 -21.55
N PHE A 3 17.18 -23.73 -20.47
CA PHE A 3 17.66 -23.52 -19.09
C PHE A 3 17.36 -24.67 -18.09
N ILE A 4 17.41 -25.93 -18.53
CA ILE A 4 17.16 -27.10 -17.62
C ILE A 4 18.33 -28.12 -17.59
N ILE A 5 19.47 -27.87 -18.22
CA ILE A 5 20.58 -28.85 -18.23
C ILE A 5 21.93 -28.17 -17.94
N TYR A 6 22.12 -27.67 -16.73
CA TYR A 6 23.46 -27.31 -16.23
C TYR A 6 23.75 -27.75 -14.79
N ILE A 7 22.81 -28.34 -14.04
CA ILE A 7 22.94 -28.51 -12.58
C ILE A 7 23.21 -29.96 -12.10
N SER A 8 23.35 -30.95 -12.97
CA SER A 8 23.57 -32.35 -12.52
C SER A 8 24.78 -33.08 -13.13
N LEU A 9 25.64 -32.38 -13.89
CA LEU A 9 26.80 -32.99 -14.55
C LEU A 9 28.04 -32.06 -14.54
N LEU A 10 28.31 -31.38 -13.41
CA LEU A 10 29.70 -30.97 -13.15
C LEU A 10 30.49 -32.24 -12.81
N THR A 11 30.95 -32.89 -13.88
CA THR A 11 32.16 -33.69 -13.82
C THR A 11 33.24 -32.80 -13.19
N PHE A 12 33.88 -33.29 -12.13
CA PHE A 12 34.98 -32.64 -11.42
C PHE A 12 36.14 -32.39 -12.40
N ALA A 13 36.04 -31.33 -13.19
CA ALA A 13 37.15 -30.79 -13.93
C ALA A 13 37.97 -30.00 -12.92
N PHE A 14 38.92 -30.66 -12.25
CA PHE A 14 40.09 -29.95 -11.75
C PHE A 14 40.61 -29.13 -12.93
N SER A 15 40.45 -27.80 -12.91
CA SER A 15 41.08 -26.98 -13.93
C SER A 15 42.58 -27.32 -13.84
N ASN A 16 43.17 -27.78 -14.94
CA ASN A 16 44.60 -28.02 -15.08
C ASN A 16 45.37 -26.68 -15.08
N LYS A 17 45.13 -25.83 -14.08
CA LYS A 17 46.02 -24.73 -13.73
C LYS A 17 47.15 -25.33 -12.91
N THR A 18 48.34 -25.27 -13.47
CA THR A 18 49.60 -25.60 -12.80
C THR A 18 49.78 -24.70 -11.58
N TYR A 19 49.60 -25.25 -10.38
CA TYR A 19 50.02 -24.64 -9.12
C TYR A 19 51.48 -25.02 -8.82
N ALA A 20 52.16 -24.19 -8.03
CA ALA A 20 53.60 -24.33 -7.80
C ALA A 20 53.93 -25.63 -7.03
N VAL A 21 53.22 -25.89 -5.92
CA VAL A 21 53.41 -27.05 -5.05
C VAL A 21 52.11 -27.37 -4.27
N THR A 22 51.88 -28.64 -3.93
CA THR A 22 50.91 -29.02 -2.88
C THR A 22 51.66 -29.08 -1.54
N ILE A 23 51.23 -28.30 -0.55
CA ILE A 23 51.83 -28.28 0.80
C ILE A 23 50.85 -28.93 1.77
N ASN A 24 51.33 -29.89 2.56
CA ASN A 24 50.51 -30.67 3.47
C ASN A 24 50.79 -30.33 4.92
N TRP A 25 49.73 -30.29 5.72
CA TRP A 25 49.84 -30.22 7.18
C TRP A 25 50.35 -31.56 7.73
N ASP A 26 51.48 -31.55 8.43
CA ASP A 26 52.10 -32.76 9.00
C ASP A 26 52.21 -32.74 10.53
N SER A 27 51.86 -31.61 11.17
CA SER A 27 51.92 -31.42 12.63
C SER A 27 53.31 -31.55 13.26
N GLY A 28 54.41 -31.34 12.50
CA GLY A 28 55.78 -31.52 12.99
C GLY A 28 56.28 -30.53 14.05
N GLY A 29 55.64 -29.37 14.20
CA GLY A 29 55.99 -28.29 15.14
C GLY A 29 55.16 -28.33 16.43
N ASN A 30 54.52 -27.21 16.77
CA ASN A 30 53.57 -27.14 17.88
C ASN A 30 52.24 -27.88 17.62
N GLY A 31 52.06 -28.41 16.40
CA GLY A 31 50.95 -29.25 15.99
C GLY A 31 49.60 -28.54 15.80
N THR A 32 49.50 -27.22 16.01
CA THR A 32 48.19 -26.53 16.03
C THR A 32 48.17 -25.20 15.31
N SER A 33 49.24 -24.39 15.38
CA SER A 33 49.24 -23.04 14.81
C SER A 33 49.65 -23.03 13.34
N TRP A 34 48.83 -22.41 12.48
CA TRP A 34 49.12 -22.23 11.06
C TRP A 34 50.47 -21.54 10.81
N THR A 35 50.83 -20.60 11.69
CA THR A 35 52.00 -19.73 11.55
C THR A 35 53.31 -20.37 12.01
N ASP A 36 53.29 -21.62 12.46
CA ASP A 36 54.51 -22.39 12.76
C ASP A 36 54.97 -23.13 11.48
N PRO A 37 56.12 -22.74 10.87
CA PRO A 37 56.61 -23.38 9.64
C PRO A 37 56.85 -24.88 9.79
N LEU A 38 57.11 -25.37 11.00
CA LEU A 38 57.39 -26.79 11.28
C LEU A 38 56.14 -27.67 11.25
N ASN A 39 54.93 -27.10 11.16
CA ASN A 39 53.68 -27.85 11.03
C ASN A 39 53.34 -28.23 9.56
N TRP A 40 54.22 -27.88 8.63
CA TRP A 40 54.05 -28.11 7.20
C TRP A 40 55.15 -29.03 6.69
N ASP A 41 54.82 -29.93 5.76
CA ASP A 41 55.74 -30.93 5.20
C ASP A 41 57.00 -30.34 4.54
N CYS A 42 56.92 -29.12 4.02
CA CYS A 42 58.07 -28.38 3.49
C CYS A 42 58.93 -27.70 4.57
N ASN A 43 58.53 -27.76 5.85
CA ASN A 43 59.06 -26.96 6.96
C ASN A 43 59.08 -25.45 6.64
N CYS A 44 58.04 -24.99 5.95
CA CYS A 44 57.89 -23.64 5.41
C CYS A 44 56.42 -23.21 5.45
N LEU A 45 56.13 -21.90 5.51
CA LEU A 45 54.74 -21.44 5.45
C LEU A 45 54.21 -21.47 4.01
N PRO A 46 52.96 -21.94 3.78
CA PRO A 46 52.32 -21.84 2.48
C PRO A 46 52.17 -20.39 2.01
N GLY A 47 52.42 -20.15 0.72
CA GLY A 47 52.27 -18.88 0.05
C GLY A 47 51.15 -18.85 -0.99
N VAL A 48 51.08 -17.74 -1.72
CA VAL A 48 49.95 -17.38 -2.61
C VAL A 48 49.68 -18.36 -3.75
N ALA A 49 50.69 -19.11 -4.20
CA ALA A 49 50.59 -20.05 -5.31
C ALA A 49 50.36 -21.50 -4.84
N ASP A 50 50.30 -21.73 -3.53
CA ASP A 50 50.33 -23.07 -2.96
C ASP A 50 48.92 -23.61 -2.74
N ALA A 51 48.76 -24.89 -3.06
CA ALA A 51 47.58 -25.66 -2.75
C ALA A 51 47.76 -26.32 -1.38
N VAL A 52 47.00 -25.86 -0.38
CA VAL A 52 47.11 -26.36 0.99
C VAL A 52 46.18 -27.55 1.20
N THR A 53 46.70 -28.63 1.78
CA THR A 53 45.91 -29.78 2.22
C THR A 53 46.12 -30.05 3.71
N ILE A 54 45.02 -30.11 4.47
CA ILE A 54 45.02 -30.53 5.88
C ILE A 54 44.42 -31.93 5.93
N ALA A 55 45.27 -32.95 5.97
CA ALA A 55 44.88 -34.36 5.86
C ALA A 55 44.23 -34.90 7.15
N TYR A 56 43.35 -35.89 7.03
CA TYR A 56 42.58 -36.49 8.13
C TYR A 56 43.46 -37.00 9.30
N GLY A 57 42.99 -36.84 10.53
CA GLY A 57 43.59 -37.42 11.75
C GLY A 57 44.72 -36.61 12.39
N GLY A 58 44.90 -35.36 11.96
CA GLY A 58 45.82 -34.39 12.56
C GLY A 58 45.17 -33.56 13.67
N ALA A 59 45.98 -32.79 14.40
CA ALA A 59 45.47 -31.85 15.40
C ALA A 59 44.74 -30.66 14.76
N ASN A 60 43.89 -29.98 15.54
CA ASN A 60 43.11 -28.82 15.09
C ASN A 60 44.03 -27.70 14.61
N VAL A 61 43.74 -27.15 13.44
CA VAL A 61 44.51 -26.04 12.86
C VAL A 61 43.91 -24.71 13.28
N ILE A 62 44.73 -23.83 13.83
CA ILE A 62 44.36 -22.49 14.28
C ILE A 62 45.10 -21.46 13.44
N ILE A 63 44.37 -20.58 12.77
CA ILE A 63 44.91 -19.36 12.17
C ILE A 63 44.78 -18.25 13.23
N PRO A 64 45.88 -17.86 13.89
CA PRO A 64 45.82 -17.01 15.08
C PRO A 64 45.53 -15.54 14.74
N ALA A 65 45.01 -14.80 15.71
CA ALA A 65 44.72 -13.37 15.57
C ALA A 65 45.92 -12.58 15.01
N GLY A 66 45.66 -11.63 14.11
CA GLY A 66 46.69 -10.84 13.44
C GLY A 66 47.36 -11.52 12.25
N SER A 67 47.05 -12.79 11.97
CA SER A 67 47.52 -13.48 10.76
C SER A 67 46.86 -12.92 9.50
N ASN A 68 47.62 -12.84 8.41
CA ASN A 68 47.12 -12.54 7.08
C ASN A 68 47.64 -13.62 6.11
N ILE A 69 46.83 -14.67 5.94
CA ILE A 69 47.16 -15.84 5.13
C ILE A 69 46.63 -15.63 3.71
N HIS A 70 47.47 -15.85 2.71
CA HIS A 70 47.07 -15.84 1.30
C HIS A 70 47.63 -17.07 0.61
N ILE A 71 46.73 -17.94 0.15
CA ILE A 71 47.03 -19.21 -0.52
C ILE A 71 46.19 -19.36 -1.79
N TYR A 72 46.52 -20.33 -2.63
CA TYR A 72 45.74 -20.56 -3.86
C TYR A 72 44.41 -21.25 -3.54
N ARG A 73 44.44 -22.37 -2.79
CA ARG A 73 43.25 -23.12 -2.36
C ARG A 73 43.48 -23.79 -1.01
N LEU A 74 42.39 -24.10 -0.32
CA LEU A 74 42.38 -24.90 0.90
C LEU A 74 41.56 -26.16 0.68
N LEU A 75 42.13 -27.33 0.97
CA LEU A 75 41.42 -28.59 1.13
C LEU A 75 41.62 -29.07 2.56
N SER A 76 40.56 -29.14 3.36
CA SER A 76 40.64 -29.58 4.76
C SER A 76 39.79 -30.81 5.02
N TYR A 77 40.37 -31.76 5.74
CA TYR A 77 39.72 -32.96 6.29
C TYR A 77 39.66 -32.94 7.82
N ASN A 78 40.16 -31.88 8.46
CA ASN A 78 40.15 -31.70 9.92
C ASN A 78 39.52 -30.35 10.29
N THR A 79 39.42 -30.14 11.60
CA THR A 79 38.97 -28.87 12.16
C THR A 79 39.94 -27.72 11.88
N VAL A 80 39.39 -26.61 11.38
CA VAL A 80 40.10 -25.35 11.15
C VAL A 80 39.37 -24.23 11.88
N THR A 81 40.10 -23.46 12.68
CA THR A 81 39.59 -22.27 13.37
C THR A 81 40.36 -21.03 12.92
N ILE A 82 39.65 -20.05 12.40
CA ILE A 82 40.17 -18.71 12.14
C ILE A 82 39.79 -17.84 13.33
N GLU A 83 40.78 -17.31 14.03
CA GLU A 83 40.55 -16.44 15.18
C GLU A 83 40.11 -15.04 14.76
N ALA A 84 39.48 -14.32 15.69
CA ALA A 84 39.09 -12.93 15.46
C ALA A 84 40.31 -12.06 15.15
N GLY A 85 40.18 -11.21 14.13
CA GLY A 85 41.28 -10.37 13.63
C GLY A 85 42.29 -11.08 12.73
N ALA A 86 42.09 -12.37 12.41
CA ALA A 86 42.84 -13.05 11.36
C ALA A 86 42.13 -12.95 10.00
N THR A 87 42.90 -12.99 8.91
CA THR A 87 42.40 -13.03 7.53
C THR A 87 42.91 -14.27 6.81
N LEU A 88 42.00 -14.99 6.14
CA LEU A 88 42.31 -16.03 5.17
C LEU A 88 41.85 -15.59 3.78
N ARG A 89 42.78 -15.47 2.85
CA ARG A 89 42.51 -15.22 1.43
C ARG A 89 42.82 -16.46 0.60
N THR A 90 41.88 -16.84 -0.27
CA THR A 90 42.09 -17.90 -1.27
C THR A 90 41.82 -17.37 -2.67
N ASP A 91 42.61 -17.75 -3.67
CA ASP A 91 42.41 -17.34 -5.08
C ASP A 91 41.66 -18.36 -5.95
N PHE A 92 41.18 -19.46 -5.33
CA PHE A 92 40.33 -20.43 -6.00
C PHE A 92 39.21 -20.97 -5.09
N LEU A 93 39.48 -22.05 -4.35
CA LEU A 93 38.45 -22.83 -3.67
C LEU A 93 38.86 -23.16 -2.23
N ILE A 94 37.88 -23.11 -1.33
CA ILE A 94 37.92 -23.76 -0.02
C ILE A 94 37.03 -25.01 -0.10
N ASN A 95 37.62 -26.18 0.12
CA ASN A 95 36.93 -27.45 0.10
C ASN A 95 37.07 -28.11 1.47
N LEU A 96 35.94 -28.37 2.12
CA LEU A 96 35.88 -28.92 3.47
C LEU A 96 35.24 -30.32 3.38
N TRP A 97 36.01 -31.36 3.71
CA TRP A 97 35.71 -32.80 3.56
C TRP A 97 35.60 -33.52 4.91
N ILE A 98 34.61 -34.40 5.06
CA ILE A 98 34.28 -35.34 6.17
C ILE A 98 35.02 -35.21 7.53
N ASP A 99 34.26 -35.29 8.63
CA ASP A 99 34.75 -35.43 10.02
C ASP A 99 35.52 -34.24 10.64
N GLY A 100 35.09 -33.00 10.34
CA GLY A 100 35.71 -31.78 10.85
C GLY A 100 34.74 -30.63 11.07
N SER A 101 35.18 -29.61 11.81
CA SER A 101 34.47 -28.35 11.99
C SER A 101 35.26 -27.18 11.42
N PHE A 102 34.58 -26.24 10.76
CA PHE A 102 35.21 -25.03 10.26
C PHE A 102 34.61 -23.81 10.94
N THR A 103 35.41 -23.13 11.76
CA THR A 103 34.95 -21.95 12.50
C THR A 103 35.66 -20.71 11.99
N ASN A 104 34.90 -19.75 11.47
CA ASN A 104 35.40 -18.43 11.09
C ASN A 104 35.00 -17.37 12.12
N ASN A 105 35.95 -16.88 12.92
CA ASN A 105 35.77 -15.69 13.75
C ASN A 105 36.41 -14.43 13.15
N GLY A 106 37.16 -14.57 12.05
CA GLY A 106 37.90 -13.51 11.38
C GLY A 106 37.30 -13.13 10.04
N THR A 107 38.14 -12.92 9.03
CA THR A 107 37.71 -12.57 7.67
C THR A 107 38.19 -13.62 6.68
N ILE A 108 37.27 -14.14 5.87
CA ILE A 108 37.57 -14.95 4.70
C ILE A 108 37.32 -14.12 3.46
N ASN A 109 38.33 -14.00 2.59
CA ASN A 109 38.17 -13.42 1.27
C ASN A 109 38.45 -14.51 0.23
N ALA A 110 37.40 -15.13 -0.27
CA ALA A 110 37.49 -16.16 -1.29
C ALA A 110 37.32 -15.53 -2.67
N TYR A 111 38.43 -15.41 -3.39
CA TYR A 111 38.50 -15.00 -4.79
C TYR A 111 38.41 -16.24 -5.66
N GLY A 112 37.48 -16.28 -6.60
CA GLY A 112 37.26 -17.43 -7.47
C GLY A 112 36.05 -18.25 -7.04
N GLU A 113 36.13 -19.57 -7.22
CA GLU A 113 35.00 -20.48 -7.15
C GLU A 113 34.29 -20.50 -5.79
N GLY A 114 34.97 -20.28 -4.66
CA GLY A 114 34.31 -20.07 -3.36
C GLY A 114 34.45 -21.26 -2.41
N MET A 115 33.34 -21.80 -1.89
CA MET A 115 33.33 -22.83 -0.84
C MET A 115 32.48 -24.06 -1.19
N TYR A 116 33.08 -25.25 -1.09
CA TYR A 116 32.38 -26.53 -1.11
C TYR A 116 32.41 -27.18 0.26
N ILE A 117 31.24 -27.61 0.74
CA ILE A 117 31.06 -28.23 2.04
C ILE A 117 30.42 -29.59 1.81
N LEU A 118 31.20 -30.65 2.06
CA LEU A 118 30.73 -32.02 1.95
C LEU A 118 29.90 -32.42 3.18
N ASP A 119 29.20 -33.55 3.06
CA ASP A 119 28.47 -34.17 4.17
C ASP A 119 29.41 -34.46 5.36
N ASP A 120 28.85 -34.63 6.56
CA ASP A 120 29.59 -34.81 7.83
C ASP A 120 30.43 -33.59 8.30
N HIS A 121 30.10 -32.39 7.83
CA HIS A 121 30.80 -31.15 8.21
C HIS A 121 29.91 -30.10 8.88
N GLN A 122 30.50 -29.41 9.85
CA GLN A 122 29.87 -28.32 10.59
C GLN A 122 30.62 -27.02 10.32
N VAL A 123 29.95 -26.04 9.73
CA VAL A 123 30.52 -24.71 9.48
C VAL A 123 29.86 -23.67 10.39
N VAL A 124 30.66 -22.87 11.08
CA VAL A 124 30.21 -21.75 11.90
C VAL A 124 30.91 -20.49 11.41
N ASN A 125 30.14 -19.52 10.91
CA ASN A 125 30.63 -18.19 10.57
C ASN A 125 30.20 -17.16 11.60
N ASN A 126 31.13 -16.71 12.45
CA ASN A 126 30.95 -15.58 13.38
C ASN A 126 31.54 -14.28 12.84
N GLY A 127 32.38 -14.35 11.80
CA GLY A 127 33.06 -13.22 11.20
C GLY A 127 32.49 -12.81 9.84
N THR A 128 33.37 -12.48 8.90
CA THR A 128 32.98 -12.04 7.55
C THR A 128 33.47 -13.04 6.51
N ILE A 129 32.61 -13.39 5.55
CA ILE A 129 32.95 -14.13 4.35
C ILE A 129 32.63 -13.25 3.15
N ASN A 130 33.66 -12.82 2.43
CA ASN A 130 33.54 -12.10 1.17
C ASN A 130 33.85 -13.06 0.02
N LEU A 131 32.91 -13.19 -0.90
CA LEU A 131 33.03 -14.01 -2.10
C LEU A 131 33.14 -13.07 -3.31
N GLU A 132 34.32 -13.07 -3.92
CA GLU A 132 34.68 -12.19 -5.05
C GLU A 132 35.18 -13.04 -6.23
N GLY A 133 35.21 -12.46 -7.43
CA GLY A 133 35.67 -13.15 -8.64
C GLY A 133 34.58 -13.30 -9.69
N THR A 134 34.87 -14.08 -10.73
CA THR A 134 33.97 -14.25 -11.87
C THR A 134 32.75 -15.07 -11.52
N ASP A 135 32.91 -16.25 -10.92
CA ASP A 135 31.81 -17.08 -10.42
C ASP A 135 32.14 -17.44 -8.98
N ASN A 136 31.18 -17.35 -8.07
CA ASN A 136 31.39 -17.72 -6.68
C ASN A 136 30.21 -18.49 -6.11
N PHE A 137 30.51 -19.44 -5.22
CA PHE A 137 29.49 -20.26 -4.61
C PHE A 137 29.80 -20.58 -3.15
N ILE A 138 28.72 -20.85 -2.41
CA ILE A 138 28.73 -21.71 -1.22
C ILE A 138 27.78 -22.85 -1.55
N SER A 139 28.27 -24.08 -1.57
CA SER A 139 27.44 -25.25 -1.87
C SER A 139 27.60 -26.33 -0.80
N LEU A 140 26.49 -26.69 -0.18
CA LEU A 140 26.41 -27.74 0.85
C LEU A 140 25.84 -29.02 0.24
N GLY A 141 26.34 -30.16 0.72
CA GLY A 141 25.68 -31.45 0.52
C GLY A 141 26.28 -32.30 -0.59
N PHE A 142 27.58 -32.51 -0.56
CA PHE A 142 28.28 -33.47 -1.42
C PHE A 142 28.76 -34.66 -0.56
N GLY A 143 28.35 -35.90 -0.85
CA GLY A 143 28.85 -37.05 -0.07
C GLY A 143 27.80 -38.10 0.28
N SER A 144 28.09 -38.87 1.34
CA SER A 144 27.26 -39.99 1.79
C SER A 144 26.10 -39.51 2.67
N THR A 145 24.91 -40.06 2.46
CA THR A 145 23.65 -39.63 3.10
C THR A 145 23.53 -39.93 4.60
N ILE A 146 24.62 -40.21 5.31
CA ILE A 146 24.57 -40.66 6.71
C ILE A 146 24.44 -39.47 7.67
N ASN A 147 25.22 -38.39 7.53
CA ASN A 147 24.96 -37.13 8.24
C ASN A 147 25.06 -35.89 7.33
N PRO A 148 24.01 -35.04 7.28
CA PRO A 148 24.00 -33.86 6.43
C PRO A 148 24.96 -32.77 6.93
N ALA A 149 25.53 -32.00 6.00
CA ALA A 149 26.31 -30.81 6.34
C ALA A 149 25.46 -29.75 7.03
N THR A 150 26.07 -28.99 7.95
CA THR A 150 25.42 -27.81 8.56
C THR A 150 26.25 -26.56 8.35
N PHE A 151 25.55 -25.43 8.21
CA PHE A 151 26.16 -24.10 8.18
C PHE A 151 25.35 -23.17 9.09
N THR A 152 26.02 -22.61 10.10
CA THR A 152 25.47 -21.58 10.97
C THR A 152 26.14 -20.24 10.68
N ASN A 153 25.37 -19.27 10.19
CA ASN A 153 25.84 -17.90 9.95
C ASN A 153 25.39 -16.98 11.08
N ASN A 154 26.33 -16.57 11.93
CA ASN A 154 26.17 -15.52 12.95
C ASN A 154 26.75 -14.17 12.51
N GLY A 155 27.58 -14.16 11.46
CA GLY A 155 28.24 -12.97 10.93
C GLY A 155 27.71 -12.55 9.56
N SER A 156 28.61 -12.07 8.70
CA SER A 156 28.25 -11.54 7.38
C SER A 156 28.77 -12.42 6.24
N ILE A 157 27.93 -12.66 5.24
CA ILE A 157 28.29 -13.31 3.97
C ILE A 157 27.91 -12.37 2.83
N VAL A 158 28.88 -12.01 2.01
CA VAL A 158 28.70 -11.08 0.88
C VAL A 158 29.11 -11.74 -0.42
N PHE A 159 28.16 -11.89 -1.34
CA PHE A 159 28.38 -12.41 -2.68
C PHE A 159 28.52 -11.25 -3.67
N ASN A 160 29.70 -11.15 -4.29
CA ASN A 160 30.10 -10.02 -5.13
C ASN A 160 30.64 -10.49 -6.48
N SER A 161 29.81 -11.20 -7.27
CA SER A 161 30.10 -11.54 -8.68
C SER A 161 29.06 -10.93 -9.62
N THR A 162 29.55 -10.38 -10.74
CA THR A 162 28.71 -9.90 -11.84
C THR A 162 28.22 -11.01 -12.78
N ASN A 163 28.84 -12.20 -12.76
CA ASN A 163 28.45 -13.30 -13.65
C ASN A 163 27.53 -14.29 -12.94
N LEU A 164 27.97 -14.94 -11.87
CA LEU A 164 27.17 -15.91 -11.12
C LEU A 164 27.59 -15.99 -9.65
N SER A 165 26.61 -15.85 -8.76
CA SER A 165 26.77 -16.07 -7.32
C SER A 165 25.72 -17.08 -6.85
N ILE A 166 26.12 -18.16 -6.18
CA ILE A 166 25.17 -19.19 -5.72
C ILE A 166 25.38 -19.55 -4.25
N LEU A 167 24.33 -19.48 -3.45
CA LEU A 167 24.23 -20.24 -2.20
C LEU A 167 23.28 -21.43 -2.44
N GLU A 168 23.81 -22.65 -2.42
CA GLU A 168 23.04 -23.85 -2.73
C GLU A 168 23.04 -24.86 -1.58
N ILE A 169 21.84 -25.36 -1.24
CA ILE A 169 21.63 -26.31 -0.15
C ILE A 169 21.01 -27.61 -0.70
N LYS A 170 21.78 -28.71 -0.63
CA LYS A 170 21.42 -30.04 -1.14
C LYS A 170 21.59 -31.13 -0.08
N SER A 171 21.18 -32.35 -0.42
CA SER A 171 21.46 -33.59 0.31
C SER A 171 21.07 -33.54 1.79
N ASN A 172 19.88 -32.98 2.08
CA ASN A 172 19.37 -32.76 3.44
C ASN A 172 20.24 -31.83 4.32
N SER A 173 21.21 -31.11 3.74
CA SER A 173 22.03 -30.13 4.45
C SER A 173 21.17 -29.02 5.07
N VAL A 174 21.64 -28.46 6.18
CA VAL A 174 20.92 -27.45 6.95
C VAL A 174 21.72 -26.16 6.97
N PHE A 175 21.13 -25.08 6.45
CA PHE A 175 21.68 -23.74 6.58
C PHE A 175 20.82 -22.92 7.55
N THR A 176 21.46 -22.30 8.54
CA THR A 176 20.81 -21.40 9.49
C THR A 176 21.49 -20.04 9.46
N ASN A 177 20.77 -19.01 9.02
CA ASN A 177 21.15 -17.61 9.21
C ASN A 177 20.54 -17.12 10.53
N THR A 178 21.36 -16.91 11.55
CA THR A 178 20.85 -16.55 12.89
C THR A 178 20.43 -15.08 12.96
N THR A 179 19.90 -14.64 14.09
CA THR A 179 19.41 -13.26 14.28
C THR A 179 20.46 -12.18 14.04
N SER A 180 21.74 -12.47 14.31
CA SER A 180 22.86 -11.56 14.01
C SER A 180 23.41 -11.72 12.60
N GLY A 181 23.00 -12.77 11.88
CA GLY A 181 23.50 -13.11 10.57
C GLY A 181 22.94 -12.21 9.46
N SER A 182 23.81 -11.84 8.51
CA SER A 182 23.44 -11.13 7.28
C SER A 182 23.96 -11.85 6.05
N ILE A 183 23.13 -11.98 5.02
CA ILE A 183 23.52 -12.50 3.71
C ILE A 183 23.15 -11.46 2.65
N THR A 184 24.13 -11.05 1.84
CA THR A 184 23.94 -10.05 0.80
C THR A 184 24.38 -10.58 -0.56
N PHE A 185 23.50 -10.48 -1.56
CA PHE A 185 23.81 -10.76 -2.96
C PHE A 185 23.72 -9.47 -3.79
N ASN A 186 24.87 -8.97 -4.24
CA ASN A 186 24.97 -7.62 -4.80
C ASN A 186 24.52 -7.48 -6.26
N TYR A 187 24.30 -8.58 -6.98
CA TYR A 187 24.04 -8.59 -8.42
C TYR A 187 22.86 -9.49 -8.81
N ALA A 188 22.21 -9.15 -9.93
CA ALA A 188 20.97 -9.77 -10.39
C ALA A 188 21.11 -11.23 -10.85
N THR A 189 22.33 -11.68 -11.15
CA THR A 189 22.62 -13.07 -11.54
C THR A 189 22.75 -14.02 -10.35
N SER A 190 22.59 -13.52 -9.13
CA SER A 190 22.76 -14.30 -7.92
C SER A 190 21.57 -15.21 -7.62
N LEU A 191 21.81 -16.34 -6.97
CA LEU A 191 20.82 -17.34 -6.62
C LEU A 191 21.00 -17.82 -5.17
N LEU A 192 19.92 -17.77 -4.38
CA LEU A 192 19.76 -18.64 -3.21
C LEU A 192 18.93 -19.84 -3.64
N ASN A 193 19.49 -21.05 -3.59
CA ASN A 193 18.90 -22.26 -4.14
C ASN A 193 18.75 -23.36 -3.07
N VAL A 194 17.52 -23.59 -2.58
CA VAL A 194 17.19 -24.65 -1.63
C VAL A 194 16.64 -25.84 -2.40
N ILE A 195 17.48 -26.83 -2.72
CA ILE A 195 17.10 -27.94 -3.61
C ILE A 195 16.50 -29.10 -2.82
N SER A 196 17.28 -29.68 -1.90
CA SER A 196 16.91 -30.89 -1.13
C SER A 196 17.38 -30.83 0.32
N GLY A 197 17.85 -29.67 0.78
CA GLY A 197 18.10 -29.38 2.19
C GLY A 197 17.12 -28.36 2.77
N SER A 198 17.43 -27.81 3.93
CA SER A 198 16.59 -26.81 4.59
C SER A 198 17.37 -25.52 4.85
N PHE A 199 16.66 -24.40 4.73
CA PHE A 199 17.20 -23.08 4.98
C PHE A 199 16.32 -22.35 6.01
N THR A 200 16.92 -21.91 7.11
CA THR A 200 16.24 -21.13 8.15
C THR A 200 16.84 -19.74 8.23
N ASN A 201 16.01 -18.70 8.06
CA ASN A 201 16.36 -17.30 8.25
C ASN A 201 15.80 -16.74 9.56
N GLN A 202 16.68 -16.23 10.41
CA GLN A 202 16.34 -15.44 11.60
C GLN A 202 16.91 -14.03 11.55
N GLY A 203 17.90 -13.79 10.68
CA GLY A 203 18.54 -12.49 10.48
C GLY A 203 18.08 -11.82 9.18
N SER A 204 19.03 -11.22 8.46
CA SER A 204 18.74 -10.48 7.23
C SER A 204 19.24 -11.17 5.97
N ILE A 205 18.42 -11.14 4.94
CA ILE A 205 18.79 -11.48 3.56
C ILE A 205 18.43 -10.29 2.68
N GLU A 206 19.42 -9.77 1.97
CA GLU A 206 19.21 -8.77 0.94
C GLU A 206 19.78 -9.29 -0.38
N THR A 207 18.95 -9.38 -1.42
CA THR A 207 19.39 -9.91 -2.70
C THR A 207 18.86 -9.10 -3.86
N LYS A 208 19.73 -8.81 -4.83
CA LYS A 208 19.31 -8.34 -6.16
C LYS A 208 18.98 -9.48 -7.13
N GLY A 209 19.33 -10.70 -6.74
CA GLY A 209 19.12 -11.92 -7.50
C GLY A 209 17.80 -12.60 -7.14
N ARG A 210 17.78 -13.94 -7.23
CA ARG A 210 16.56 -14.74 -7.07
C ARG A 210 16.68 -15.71 -5.91
N ILE A 211 15.54 -16.06 -5.33
CA ILE A 211 15.39 -17.16 -4.38
C ILE A 211 14.63 -18.28 -5.07
N ILE A 212 15.21 -19.48 -5.09
CA ILE A 212 14.60 -20.70 -5.62
C ILE A 212 14.48 -21.67 -4.45
N ASN A 213 13.25 -21.98 -4.06
CA ASN A 213 12.96 -22.95 -3.00
C ASN A 213 12.23 -24.16 -3.59
N SER A 214 12.92 -25.29 -3.69
CA SER A 214 12.35 -26.58 -4.09
C SER A 214 12.14 -27.54 -2.92
N ASN A 215 12.57 -27.17 -1.70
CA ASN A 215 12.36 -27.96 -0.49
C ASN A 215 11.85 -27.07 0.66
N THR A 216 12.61 -26.82 1.72
CA THR A 216 12.10 -26.10 2.90
C THR A 216 12.86 -24.81 3.16
N LEU A 217 12.16 -23.68 3.06
CA LEU A 217 12.64 -22.36 3.47
C LEU A 217 11.76 -21.83 4.60
N VAL A 218 12.36 -21.55 5.76
CA VAL A 218 11.67 -20.97 6.91
C VAL A 218 12.24 -19.58 7.18
N ASN A 219 11.43 -18.54 7.00
CA ASN A 219 11.71 -17.21 7.50
C ASN A 219 11.01 -17.03 8.85
N THR A 220 11.77 -16.99 9.94
CA THR A 220 11.23 -16.89 11.30
C THR A 220 10.76 -15.47 11.63
N ASN A 221 10.17 -15.27 12.82
CA ASN A 221 9.59 -13.99 13.23
C ASN A 221 10.55 -12.80 13.29
N THR A 222 11.85 -13.02 13.46
CA THR A 222 12.88 -11.96 13.38
C THR A 222 13.50 -11.85 11.98
N GLY A 223 13.22 -12.81 11.11
CA GLY A 223 13.81 -12.90 9.79
C GLY A 223 13.28 -11.83 8.84
N ASN A 224 14.19 -11.19 8.12
CA ASN A 224 13.87 -10.24 7.06
C ASN A 224 14.45 -10.74 5.74
N ILE A 225 13.62 -10.77 4.71
CA ILE A 225 14.02 -11.07 3.32
C ILE A 225 13.62 -9.87 2.46
N LEU A 226 14.62 -9.19 1.93
CA LEU A 226 14.47 -8.11 0.95
C LEU A 226 14.99 -8.59 -0.40
N VAL A 227 14.10 -8.64 -1.39
CA VAL A 227 14.48 -8.94 -2.78
C VAL A 227 14.26 -7.72 -3.64
N HIS A 228 15.34 -7.21 -4.23
CA HIS A 228 15.27 -6.21 -5.28
C HIS A 228 15.28 -6.92 -6.63
N ASN A 229 14.12 -7.12 -7.22
CA ASN A 229 13.97 -7.96 -8.40
C ASN A 229 14.36 -7.20 -9.68
N TYR A 230 15.61 -7.33 -10.09
CA TYR A 230 16.12 -6.83 -11.37
C TYR A 230 16.05 -7.89 -12.49
N SER A 231 15.46 -9.06 -12.22
CA SER A 231 15.48 -10.25 -13.08
C SER A 231 14.05 -10.76 -13.34
N GLU A 232 13.90 -11.94 -13.97
CA GLU A 232 12.63 -12.64 -14.22
C GLU A 232 11.75 -12.73 -12.95
N THR A 233 11.95 -13.74 -12.10
CA THR A 233 11.12 -14.02 -10.93
C THR A 233 11.92 -13.91 -9.65
N ALA A 234 11.46 -13.10 -8.70
CA ALA A 234 12.15 -12.82 -7.45
C ALA A 234 12.21 -14.07 -6.55
N ILE A 235 11.06 -14.69 -6.27
CA ILE A 235 10.94 -15.91 -5.48
C ILE A 235 10.21 -16.98 -6.29
N SER A 236 10.89 -18.10 -6.57
CA SER A 236 10.30 -19.29 -7.18
C SER A 236 10.15 -20.37 -6.11
N ASN A 237 8.93 -20.64 -5.67
CA ASN A 237 8.63 -21.61 -4.62
C ASN A 237 7.96 -22.86 -5.19
N GLY A 238 8.71 -23.96 -5.30
CA GLY A 238 8.20 -25.31 -5.57
C GLY A 238 8.11 -26.20 -4.33
N GLY A 239 8.64 -25.76 -3.18
CA GLY A 239 8.62 -26.48 -1.91
C GLY A 239 7.72 -25.83 -0.85
N ILE A 240 8.11 -25.90 0.42
CA ILE A 240 7.48 -25.27 1.57
C ILE A 240 8.24 -23.98 1.91
N LEU A 241 7.55 -22.85 1.79
CA LEU A 241 8.00 -21.54 2.26
C LEU A 241 7.14 -21.12 3.45
N GLN A 242 7.71 -21.18 4.66
CA GLN A 242 7.05 -20.69 5.86
C GLN A 242 7.57 -19.30 6.21
N ASN A 243 6.73 -18.27 6.12
CA ASN A 243 7.06 -16.90 6.46
C ASN A 243 6.37 -16.45 7.75
N ASN A 244 7.11 -16.36 8.85
CA ASN A 244 6.69 -15.76 10.11
C ASN A 244 7.30 -14.38 10.35
N GLY A 245 8.26 -13.96 9.51
CA GLY A 245 8.96 -12.67 9.59
C GLY A 245 8.44 -11.66 8.58
N THR A 246 9.36 -10.99 7.87
CA THR A 246 9.02 -10.05 6.80
C THR A 246 9.61 -10.52 5.47
N ILE A 247 8.78 -10.49 4.42
CA ILE A 247 9.20 -10.59 3.03
C ILE A 247 8.79 -9.31 2.32
N LEU A 248 9.77 -8.58 1.81
CA LEU A 248 9.58 -7.41 0.96
C LEU A 248 10.21 -7.70 -0.40
N VAL A 249 9.42 -7.55 -1.47
CA VAL A 249 9.91 -7.59 -2.85
C VAL A 249 9.60 -6.26 -3.50
N ASN A 250 10.63 -5.58 -4.01
CA ASN A 250 10.44 -4.45 -4.91
C ASN A 250 10.89 -4.84 -6.33
N ASN A 251 10.13 -4.42 -7.33
CA ASN A 251 10.45 -4.60 -8.74
C ASN A 251 10.90 -3.25 -9.33
N PRO A 252 12.20 -2.89 -9.23
CA PRO A 252 12.71 -1.63 -9.75
C PRO A 252 12.69 -1.53 -11.28
N LEU A 253 12.52 -2.65 -12.00
CA LEU A 253 12.52 -2.69 -13.46
C LEU A 253 11.18 -3.20 -14.04
N PRO A 254 10.64 -2.59 -15.11
CA PRO A 254 9.44 -3.08 -15.80
C PRO A 254 9.58 -4.45 -16.48
N THR A 255 10.82 -4.92 -16.69
CA THR A 255 11.09 -6.23 -17.31
C THR A 255 11.00 -7.40 -16.34
N ALA A 256 10.86 -7.13 -15.04
CA ALA A 256 10.62 -8.17 -14.04
C ALA A 256 9.28 -8.86 -14.33
N LEU A 257 9.27 -10.19 -14.28
CA LEU A 257 8.05 -10.99 -14.35
C LEU A 257 7.38 -10.95 -12.97
N TYR A 258 7.40 -12.06 -12.23
CA TYR A 258 6.66 -12.23 -10.99
C TYR A 258 7.50 -11.93 -9.74
N CYS A 259 6.94 -11.26 -8.74
CA CYS A 259 7.53 -11.22 -7.40
C CYS A 259 7.59 -12.65 -6.81
N ILE A 260 6.47 -13.38 -6.90
CA ILE A 260 6.37 -14.77 -6.45
C ILE A 260 5.78 -15.64 -7.56
N ASN A 261 6.49 -16.72 -7.91
CA ASN A 261 5.96 -17.85 -8.68
C ASN A 261 5.85 -19.06 -7.75
N ASN A 262 4.63 -19.52 -7.49
CA ASN A 262 4.35 -20.60 -6.54
C ASN A 262 3.78 -21.84 -7.23
N SER A 263 4.44 -22.98 -7.01
CA SER A 263 3.95 -24.32 -7.29
C SER A 263 3.99 -25.26 -6.09
N GLY A 264 4.48 -24.79 -4.95
CA GLY A 264 4.48 -25.48 -3.66
C GLY A 264 3.52 -24.84 -2.66
N THR A 265 3.93 -24.79 -1.39
CA THR A 265 3.13 -24.24 -0.29
C THR A 265 3.80 -23.00 0.29
N ILE A 266 3.04 -21.92 0.42
CA ILE A 266 3.41 -20.71 1.17
C ILE A 266 2.45 -20.55 2.34
N SER A 267 2.97 -20.40 3.56
CA SER A 267 2.16 -20.15 4.76
C SER A 267 2.93 -19.34 5.79
N GLY A 268 2.28 -18.99 6.91
CA GLY A 268 2.91 -18.33 8.04
C GLY A 268 2.31 -16.97 8.37
N THR A 269 2.62 -16.53 9.58
CA THR A 269 2.03 -15.35 10.25
C THR A 269 2.75 -14.03 9.91
N GLY A 270 3.81 -14.11 9.11
CA GLY A 270 4.67 -12.99 8.75
C GLY A 270 4.02 -12.05 7.73
N SER A 271 4.58 -10.85 7.63
CA SER A 271 4.13 -9.87 6.65
C SER A 271 4.70 -10.17 5.26
N VAL A 272 3.89 -9.93 4.24
CA VAL A 272 4.28 -10.02 2.83
C VAL A 272 3.89 -8.72 2.15
N SER A 273 4.88 -8.00 1.65
CA SER A 273 4.71 -6.78 0.86
C SER A 273 5.37 -6.95 -0.49
N LEU A 274 4.57 -6.87 -1.56
CA LEU A 274 5.04 -7.06 -2.94
C LEU A 274 4.71 -5.80 -3.73
N GLU A 275 5.74 -5.16 -4.27
CA GLU A 275 5.63 -3.98 -5.11
C GLU A 275 6.11 -4.33 -6.52
N GLY A 276 5.18 -4.46 -7.48
CA GLY A 276 5.55 -4.79 -8.84
C GLY A 276 4.40 -4.95 -9.84
N PHE A 277 4.76 -5.00 -11.13
CA PHE A 277 3.78 -5.21 -12.22
C PHE A 277 3.08 -6.57 -12.13
N TYR A 278 3.82 -7.63 -11.78
CA TYR A 278 3.23 -8.94 -11.49
C TYR A 278 3.63 -9.44 -10.11
N ASN A 279 2.67 -9.50 -9.19
CA ASN A 279 2.96 -9.84 -7.80
C ASN A 279 3.01 -11.36 -7.60
N ILE A 280 1.93 -12.06 -7.95
CA ILE A 280 1.80 -13.49 -7.63
C ILE A 280 1.33 -14.26 -8.85
N TYR A 281 2.11 -15.27 -9.23
CA TYR A 281 1.69 -16.35 -10.12
C TYR A 281 1.58 -17.64 -9.32
N ASN A 282 0.36 -18.10 -9.05
CA ASN A 282 0.10 -19.33 -8.33
C ASN A 282 -0.38 -20.41 -9.32
N THR A 283 0.44 -21.43 -9.54
CA THR A 283 0.14 -22.55 -10.44
C THR A 283 -0.96 -23.46 -9.87
N ASN A 284 -1.44 -24.42 -10.67
CA ASN A 284 -2.49 -25.36 -10.27
C ASN A 284 -2.13 -26.30 -9.11
N THR A 285 -0.85 -26.48 -8.78
CA THR A 285 -0.40 -27.22 -7.59
C THR A 285 -0.09 -26.32 -6.41
N GLY A 286 -0.06 -25.01 -6.62
CA GLY A 286 0.34 -24.03 -5.63
C GLY A 286 -0.73 -23.79 -4.57
N ASN A 287 -0.31 -23.74 -3.32
CA ASN A 287 -1.13 -23.41 -2.16
C ASN A 287 -0.53 -22.21 -1.43
N ILE A 288 -1.30 -21.15 -1.23
CA ILE A 288 -0.88 -19.96 -0.48
C ILE A 288 -1.89 -19.71 0.62
N THR A 289 -1.45 -19.68 1.87
CA THR A 289 -2.25 -19.24 3.01
C THR A 289 -1.62 -17.99 3.61
N PHE A 290 -2.31 -16.86 3.51
CA PHE A 290 -1.89 -15.62 4.12
C PHE A 290 -2.43 -15.52 5.55
N GLU A 291 -1.61 -15.87 6.55
CA GLU A 291 -1.97 -15.79 7.97
C GLU A 291 -1.48 -14.48 8.63
N GLY A 292 -0.53 -13.79 8.00
CA GLY A 292 -0.05 -12.46 8.38
C GLY A 292 -0.51 -11.31 7.47
N PRO A 293 -0.13 -10.05 7.77
CA PRO A 293 -0.49 -8.89 6.97
C PRO A 293 -0.02 -9.01 5.51
N VAL A 294 -0.90 -8.65 4.57
CA VAL A 294 -0.60 -8.68 3.13
C VAL A 294 -0.85 -7.32 2.50
N HIS A 295 0.17 -6.84 1.81
CA HIS A 295 0.12 -5.61 1.04
C HIS A 295 0.64 -5.87 -0.38
N LEU A 296 -0.25 -5.80 -1.36
CA LEU A 296 0.10 -6.03 -2.77
C LEU A 296 -0.11 -4.74 -3.54
N GLU A 297 0.96 -4.18 -4.06
CA GLU A 297 0.97 -2.98 -4.90
C GLU A 297 1.40 -3.33 -6.31
N GLY A 298 0.66 -2.86 -7.32
CA GLY A 298 0.97 -3.18 -8.71
C GLY A 298 0.14 -2.39 -9.72
N ASP A 299 0.24 -2.76 -10.99
CA ASP A 299 -0.54 -2.11 -12.05
C ASP A 299 -2.05 -2.45 -11.91
N LEU A 300 -2.87 -1.40 -11.99
CA LEU A 300 -4.33 -1.47 -11.90
C LEU A 300 -4.96 -2.14 -13.15
N HIS A 301 -4.23 -2.26 -14.26
CA HIS A 301 -4.76 -2.75 -15.53
C HIS A 301 -4.33 -4.18 -15.89
N PHE A 302 -3.13 -4.62 -15.49
CA PHE A 302 -2.63 -5.96 -15.78
C PHE A 302 -1.78 -6.52 -14.63
N GLY A 303 -1.90 -7.84 -14.39
CA GLY A 303 -0.76 -8.62 -13.88
C GLY A 303 -0.63 -8.90 -12.39
N GLY A 304 -1.46 -8.33 -11.50
CA GLY A 304 -1.29 -8.46 -10.04
C GLY A 304 -1.22 -9.90 -9.49
N ILE A 305 -2.37 -10.57 -9.37
CA ILE A 305 -2.47 -11.97 -8.96
C ILE A 305 -3.01 -12.79 -10.14
N PHE A 306 -2.30 -13.83 -10.53
CA PHE A 306 -2.78 -14.87 -11.43
C PHE A 306 -2.87 -16.19 -10.66
N ASN A 307 -4.09 -16.69 -10.44
CA ASN A 307 -4.32 -17.87 -9.61
C ASN A 307 -4.92 -19.04 -10.41
N GLN A 308 -4.24 -20.19 -10.39
CA GLN A 308 -4.73 -21.49 -10.86
C GLN A 308 -4.83 -22.53 -9.74
N GLY A 309 -4.25 -22.25 -8.57
CA GLY A 309 -4.24 -23.14 -7.40
C GLY A 309 -5.13 -22.61 -6.28
N ASN A 310 -4.70 -22.79 -5.03
CA ASN A 310 -5.43 -22.36 -3.85
C ASN A 310 -4.78 -21.12 -3.22
N ILE A 311 -5.59 -20.08 -2.96
CA ILE A 311 -5.20 -18.93 -2.13
C ILE A 311 -6.22 -18.78 -1.01
N THR A 312 -5.75 -18.80 0.23
CA THR A 312 -6.58 -18.60 1.44
C THR A 312 -6.12 -17.36 2.19
N PHE A 313 -7.04 -16.43 2.45
CA PHE A 313 -6.81 -15.30 3.34
C PHE A 313 -7.28 -15.67 4.75
N ASP A 314 -6.33 -15.93 5.65
CA ASP A 314 -6.58 -16.30 7.07
C ASP A 314 -5.91 -15.32 8.06
N ASN A 315 -5.60 -14.11 7.63
CA ASN A 315 -4.92 -13.11 8.46
C ASN A 315 -5.89 -12.22 9.24
N ASN A 316 -5.54 -11.95 10.50
CA ASN A 316 -6.33 -11.08 11.38
C ASN A 316 -6.18 -9.59 11.02
N SER A 317 -5.16 -9.25 10.23
CA SER A 317 -4.97 -7.90 9.71
C SER A 317 -5.82 -7.69 8.45
N ILE A 318 -5.92 -6.44 7.99
CA ILE A 318 -6.56 -6.16 6.70
C ILE A 318 -5.58 -6.52 5.59
N SER A 319 -6.00 -7.41 4.69
CA SER A 319 -5.28 -7.63 3.43
C SER A 319 -5.69 -6.56 2.43
N THR A 320 -4.72 -5.80 1.93
CA THR A 320 -4.97 -4.75 0.93
C THR A 320 -4.36 -5.15 -0.41
N ILE A 321 -5.20 -5.23 -1.44
CA ILE A 321 -4.82 -5.66 -2.79
C ILE A 321 -5.07 -4.50 -3.77
N ASN A 322 -4.00 -3.84 -4.16
CA ASN A 322 -3.99 -2.69 -5.07
C ASN A 322 -3.49 -3.08 -6.47
N CYS A 323 -3.76 -4.33 -6.88
CA CYS A 323 -3.38 -4.86 -8.18
C CYS A 323 -4.48 -5.77 -8.73
N THR A 324 -4.56 -5.92 -10.06
CA THR A 324 -5.59 -6.79 -10.69
C THR A 324 -5.50 -8.23 -10.20
N VAL A 325 -6.63 -8.83 -9.83
CA VAL A 325 -6.73 -10.25 -9.46
C VAL A 325 -7.41 -11.03 -10.58
N ASN A 326 -6.77 -12.11 -11.03
CA ASN A 326 -7.29 -13.01 -12.05
C ASN A 326 -7.29 -14.45 -11.54
N ASN A 327 -8.44 -14.90 -11.05
CA ASN A 327 -8.67 -16.27 -10.62
C ASN A 327 -9.15 -17.11 -11.80
N GLN A 328 -8.30 -18.02 -12.29
CA GLN A 328 -8.58 -18.89 -13.44
C GLN A 328 -9.63 -19.96 -13.10
N ALA A 329 -10.17 -20.64 -14.11
CA ALA A 329 -11.27 -21.59 -13.96
C ALA A 329 -11.07 -22.72 -12.92
N ILE A 330 -9.81 -23.12 -12.69
CA ILE A 330 -9.44 -24.15 -11.71
C ILE A 330 -8.95 -23.57 -10.37
N GLY A 331 -8.76 -22.25 -10.31
CA GLY A 331 -8.28 -21.56 -9.12
C GLY A 331 -9.37 -21.45 -8.06
N VAL A 332 -8.95 -21.57 -6.81
CA VAL A 332 -9.79 -21.40 -5.63
C VAL A 332 -9.23 -20.25 -4.80
N ILE A 333 -10.10 -19.30 -4.45
CA ILE A 333 -9.80 -18.25 -3.49
C ILE A 333 -10.78 -18.37 -2.32
N THR A 334 -10.25 -18.45 -1.11
CA THR A 334 -11.05 -18.52 0.12
C THR A 334 -10.70 -17.35 1.02
N ILE A 335 -11.72 -16.64 1.50
CA ILE A 335 -11.59 -15.65 2.57
C ILE A 335 -12.18 -16.28 3.83
N GLU A 336 -11.34 -16.54 4.82
CA GLU A 336 -11.77 -17.23 6.04
C GLU A 336 -12.67 -16.35 6.91
N ALA A 337 -13.39 -17.00 7.82
CA ALA A 337 -14.30 -16.31 8.73
C ALA A 337 -13.55 -15.27 9.57
N CYS A 338 -14.20 -14.13 9.82
CA CYS A 338 -13.64 -12.99 10.56
C CYS A 338 -12.42 -12.31 9.92
N LYS A 339 -12.02 -12.68 8.70
CA LYS A 339 -10.91 -12.03 7.98
C LYS A 339 -11.42 -10.93 7.06
N ARG A 340 -10.58 -9.94 6.76
CA ARG A 340 -10.96 -8.79 5.93
C ARG A 340 -9.99 -8.60 4.77
N VAL A 341 -10.53 -8.60 3.56
CA VAL A 341 -9.80 -8.34 2.32
C VAL A 341 -10.41 -7.14 1.62
N ILE A 342 -9.59 -6.15 1.30
CA ILE A 342 -9.96 -4.95 0.54
C ILE A 342 -9.21 -4.98 -0.79
N VAL A 343 -9.96 -4.81 -1.89
CA VAL A 343 -9.43 -4.80 -3.25
C VAL A 343 -9.72 -3.44 -3.88
N ASN A 344 -8.67 -2.75 -4.30
CA ASN A 344 -8.76 -1.44 -4.96
C ASN A 344 -8.43 -1.52 -6.46
N ALA A 345 -8.64 -2.68 -7.08
CA ALA A 345 -8.32 -2.95 -8.47
C ALA A 345 -9.34 -3.91 -9.12
N ASN A 346 -9.14 -4.24 -10.41
CA ASN A 346 -9.99 -5.17 -11.14
C ASN A 346 -9.95 -6.59 -10.58
N TRP A 347 -11.12 -7.25 -10.50
CA TRP A 347 -11.23 -8.65 -10.08
C TRP A 347 -11.93 -9.50 -11.15
N GLN A 348 -11.16 -10.36 -11.81
CA GLN A 348 -11.66 -11.35 -12.76
C GLN A 348 -11.73 -12.72 -12.09
N ASN A 349 -12.94 -13.27 -11.97
CA ASN A 349 -13.16 -14.57 -11.34
C ASN A 349 -13.80 -15.57 -12.30
N TYR A 350 -12.99 -16.47 -12.82
CA TYR A 350 -13.41 -17.63 -13.60
C TYR A 350 -13.48 -18.91 -12.75
N GLY A 351 -12.73 -18.97 -11.64
CA GLY A 351 -12.71 -20.11 -10.71
C GLY A 351 -13.64 -19.97 -9.51
N LEU A 352 -13.41 -20.76 -8.46
CA LEU A 352 -14.20 -20.72 -7.24
C LEU A 352 -13.72 -19.59 -6.30
N LEU A 353 -14.63 -18.72 -5.89
CA LEU A 353 -14.41 -17.74 -4.82
C LEU A 353 -15.39 -18.01 -3.68
N VAL A 354 -14.86 -18.30 -2.48
CA VAL A 354 -15.64 -18.53 -1.27
C VAL A 354 -15.32 -17.46 -0.24
N ASN A 355 -16.33 -16.69 0.17
CA ASN A 355 -16.17 -15.66 1.20
C ASN A 355 -16.91 -16.05 2.48
N HIS A 356 -16.18 -16.33 3.56
CA HIS A 356 -16.73 -16.50 4.92
C HIS A 356 -16.53 -15.26 5.81
N GLY A 357 -15.66 -14.34 5.40
CA GLY A 357 -15.25 -13.13 6.13
C GLY A 357 -15.88 -11.85 5.57
N THR A 358 -15.06 -10.82 5.44
CA THR A 358 -15.40 -9.52 4.83
C THR A 358 -14.60 -9.34 3.56
N PHE A 359 -15.29 -9.12 2.45
CA PHE A 359 -14.70 -8.88 1.15
C PHE A 359 -15.19 -7.56 0.58
N GLU A 360 -14.28 -6.61 0.36
CA GLU A 360 -14.60 -5.25 -0.07
C GLU A 360 -13.90 -4.94 -1.40
N ILE A 361 -14.64 -4.42 -2.37
CA ILE A 361 -14.12 -4.03 -3.69
C ILE A 361 -14.52 -2.60 -4.02
N ASN A 362 -13.51 -1.74 -4.18
CA ASN A 362 -13.70 -0.30 -4.27
C ASN A 362 -13.76 0.26 -5.69
N TYR A 363 -13.05 -0.34 -6.66
CA TYR A 363 -12.83 0.29 -7.98
C TYR A 363 -13.40 -0.46 -9.19
N ALA A 364 -13.84 -1.72 -9.07
CA ALA A 364 -14.16 -2.53 -10.24
C ALA A 364 -15.37 -3.45 -10.08
N ASP A 365 -15.98 -3.78 -11.21
CA ASP A 365 -16.92 -4.90 -11.35
C ASP A 365 -16.18 -6.21 -11.09
N ILE A 366 -16.73 -7.08 -10.23
CA ILE A 366 -16.32 -8.48 -10.29
C ILE A 366 -16.93 -9.05 -11.57
N THR A 367 -16.11 -9.36 -12.57
CA THR A 367 -16.57 -10.20 -13.67
C THR A 367 -16.58 -11.65 -13.18
N THR A 368 -17.66 -12.05 -12.47
CA THR A 368 -17.86 -13.44 -12.04
C THR A 368 -18.54 -14.25 -13.14
N HIS A 369 -17.96 -15.39 -13.52
CA HIS A 369 -18.62 -16.36 -14.40
C HIS A 369 -19.36 -17.45 -13.58
N ASN A 370 -20.23 -17.05 -12.64
CA ASN A 370 -21.15 -17.90 -11.85
C ASN A 370 -20.56 -18.80 -10.73
N LEU A 371 -19.33 -18.55 -10.24
CA LEU A 371 -18.69 -19.35 -9.18
C LEU A 371 -18.26 -18.51 -7.96
N PHE A 372 -19.17 -17.67 -7.46
CA PHE A 372 -18.98 -16.92 -6.21
C PHE A 372 -19.99 -17.37 -5.16
N THR A 373 -19.49 -17.76 -3.99
CA THR A 373 -20.28 -18.18 -2.83
C THR A 373 -19.94 -17.28 -1.64
N ASN A 374 -20.92 -16.50 -1.20
CA ASN A 374 -20.81 -15.58 -0.09
C ASN A 374 -21.57 -16.10 1.14
N TYR A 375 -20.82 -16.45 2.19
CA TYR A 375 -21.31 -16.79 3.54
C TYR A 375 -21.01 -15.69 4.57
N GLY A 376 -20.25 -14.68 4.18
CA GLY A 376 -19.85 -13.55 5.01
C GLY A 376 -20.50 -12.25 4.53
N MET A 377 -19.69 -11.22 4.43
CA MET A 377 -20.08 -9.90 3.99
C MET A 377 -19.28 -9.52 2.75
N TYR A 378 -19.99 -9.06 1.74
CA TYR A 378 -19.44 -8.55 0.51
C TYR A 378 -19.86 -7.09 0.35
N VAL A 379 -18.93 -6.21 0.02
CA VAL A 379 -19.16 -4.77 -0.16
C VAL A 379 -18.64 -4.37 -1.52
N SER A 380 -19.48 -3.74 -2.33
CA SER A 380 -19.07 -3.23 -3.65
C SER A 380 -19.69 -1.88 -3.97
N ASN A 381 -18.95 -1.06 -4.70
CA ASN A 381 -19.39 0.26 -5.15
C ASN A 381 -20.25 0.23 -6.42
N LEU A 382 -20.34 -0.92 -7.10
CA LEU A 382 -21.12 -1.12 -8.33
C LEU A 382 -22.22 -2.18 -8.12
N PRO A 383 -23.33 -2.14 -8.90
CA PRO A 383 -24.35 -3.16 -8.87
C PRO A 383 -23.74 -4.49 -9.31
N ALA A 384 -23.49 -5.42 -8.39
CA ALA A 384 -22.89 -6.70 -8.74
C ALA A 384 -23.74 -7.47 -9.77
N PRO A 385 -23.09 -8.29 -10.62
CA PRO A 385 -23.81 -9.28 -11.42
C PRO A 385 -24.61 -10.22 -10.51
N ASN A 386 -25.75 -10.66 -11.03
CA ASN A 386 -26.77 -11.47 -10.35
C ASN A 386 -26.18 -12.63 -9.53
N VAL A 387 -25.95 -12.38 -8.25
CA VAL A 387 -25.59 -13.40 -7.26
C VAL A 387 -26.83 -14.24 -6.99
N SER A 388 -26.92 -15.41 -7.62
CA SER A 388 -28.05 -16.34 -7.43
C SER A 388 -28.33 -16.56 -5.93
N PRO A 389 -29.58 -16.39 -5.45
CA PRO A 389 -29.95 -16.45 -4.03
C PRO A 389 -29.63 -17.78 -3.33
N THR A 390 -29.56 -18.90 -4.07
CA THR A 390 -29.35 -20.23 -3.49
C THR A 390 -27.91 -20.48 -3.05
N GLY A 391 -26.94 -19.70 -3.55
CA GLY A 391 -25.50 -19.83 -3.22
C GLY A 391 -24.94 -18.67 -2.37
N ASN A 392 -25.74 -17.66 -2.02
CA ASN A 392 -25.26 -16.44 -1.36
C ASN A 392 -26.14 -16.07 -0.17
N ILE A 393 -25.95 -16.78 0.96
CA ILE A 393 -26.66 -16.51 2.22
C ILE A 393 -26.05 -15.35 3.03
N GLY A 394 -24.84 -14.91 2.68
CA GLY A 394 -24.17 -13.73 3.25
C GLY A 394 -24.84 -12.41 2.85
N ILE A 395 -24.37 -11.29 3.43
CA ILE A 395 -24.85 -9.94 3.07
C ILE A 395 -24.00 -9.40 1.93
N HIS A 396 -24.65 -8.79 0.94
CA HIS A 396 -24.00 -7.94 -0.04
C HIS A 396 -24.49 -6.51 0.10
N LEU A 397 -23.64 -5.57 0.52
CA LEU A 397 -23.96 -4.16 0.70
C LEU A 397 -23.58 -3.36 -0.55
N PHE A 398 -24.52 -2.53 -1.03
CA PHE A 398 -24.35 -1.66 -2.20
C PHE A 398 -24.32 -0.17 -1.80
N LYS A 399 -23.66 0.63 -2.64
CA LYS A 399 -23.84 2.09 -2.65
C LYS A 399 -25.30 2.46 -3.00
N VAL A 400 -25.85 3.46 -2.32
CA VAL A 400 -27.18 4.01 -2.66
C VAL A 400 -27.03 5.03 -3.78
N PHE A 401 -27.74 4.80 -4.89
CA PHE A 401 -27.84 5.76 -5.99
C PHE A 401 -28.86 6.86 -5.66
N GLY A 402 -28.57 8.09 -6.08
CA GLY A 402 -29.43 9.25 -5.89
C GLY A 402 -29.43 9.88 -4.48
N GLN A 403 -30.30 10.89 -4.31
CA GLN A 403 -30.61 11.56 -3.05
C GLN A 403 -31.74 10.82 -2.32
N GLN A 404 -31.78 10.91 -0.99
CA GLN A 404 -32.83 10.31 -0.16
C GLN A 404 -33.29 11.30 0.92
N CYS A 405 -34.56 11.23 1.31
CA CYS A 405 -35.20 12.17 2.23
C CYS A 405 -35.09 11.74 3.69
N ALA A 406 -34.91 12.72 4.59
CA ALA A 406 -35.12 12.53 6.00
C ALA A 406 -36.61 12.32 6.32
N GLY A 407 -36.93 11.29 7.10
CA GLY A 407 -38.31 10.93 7.45
C GLY A 407 -39.04 10.01 6.46
N THR A 408 -38.47 9.71 5.30
CA THR A 408 -38.97 8.65 4.40
C THR A 408 -38.19 7.35 4.62
N GLU A 409 -38.83 6.20 4.44
CA GLU A 409 -38.12 4.92 4.46
C GLU A 409 -37.21 4.79 3.23
N ILE A 410 -35.90 4.68 3.48
CA ILE A 410 -34.89 4.43 2.47
C ILE A 410 -34.70 2.91 2.38
N PRO A 411 -34.99 2.27 1.23
CA PRO A 411 -34.69 0.85 1.06
C PRO A 411 -33.17 0.66 1.12
N VAL A 412 -32.72 -0.15 2.07
CA VAL A 412 -31.30 -0.54 2.15
C VAL A 412 -31.11 -1.67 1.15
N ILE A 413 -30.40 -1.35 0.07
CA ILE A 413 -30.08 -2.33 -0.95
C ILE A 413 -28.97 -3.22 -0.39
N PHE A 414 -29.37 -4.32 0.24
CA PHE A 414 -28.52 -5.48 0.43
C PHE A 414 -29.24 -6.77 0.04
N THR A 415 -28.52 -7.68 -0.60
CA THR A 415 -29.02 -8.99 -1.00
C THR A 415 -28.55 -10.08 -0.02
N GLY A 416 -29.15 -11.28 -0.14
CA GLY A 416 -28.89 -12.43 0.72
C GLY A 416 -29.80 -12.51 1.95
N THR A 417 -29.72 -13.61 2.71
CA THR A 417 -30.56 -13.87 3.89
C THR A 417 -30.00 -13.26 5.17
N GLY A 418 -28.68 -13.00 5.22
CA GLY A 418 -28.00 -12.47 6.40
C GLY A 418 -28.04 -13.42 7.60
N THR A 419 -28.40 -14.69 7.40
CA THR A 419 -28.53 -15.69 8.46
C THR A 419 -27.16 -15.91 9.09
N SER A 420 -26.90 -15.31 10.26
CA SER A 420 -25.65 -15.26 11.07
C SER A 420 -24.98 -13.88 11.21
N LEU A 421 -25.55 -12.82 10.63
CA LEU A 421 -25.05 -11.44 10.75
C LEU A 421 -26.02 -10.59 11.59
N THR A 422 -25.49 -9.78 12.51
CA THR A 422 -26.24 -8.82 13.33
C THR A 422 -25.67 -7.42 13.16
N ASN A 423 -26.49 -6.37 13.32
CA ASN A 423 -25.99 -4.99 13.38
C ASN A 423 -25.88 -4.57 14.84
N THR A 424 -24.62 -4.43 15.25
CA THR A 424 -24.22 -4.29 16.65
C THR A 424 -23.17 -3.18 16.78
N PRO A 425 -23.49 -2.07 17.46
CA PRO A 425 -24.80 -1.67 17.96
C PRO A 425 -25.85 -1.54 16.84
N SER A 426 -27.11 -1.74 17.20
CA SER A 426 -28.21 -1.66 16.24
C SER A 426 -28.46 -0.20 15.85
N GLY A 427 -28.60 0.04 14.56
CA GLY A 427 -28.76 1.36 13.97
C GLY A 427 -27.75 1.65 12.86
N ILE A 428 -27.92 2.83 12.30
CA ILE A 428 -27.01 3.48 11.36
C ILE A 428 -26.57 4.79 12.00
N PHE A 429 -25.33 5.19 11.79
CA PHE A 429 -24.66 6.24 12.55
C PHE A 429 -24.05 7.29 11.63
N THR A 430 -23.88 8.51 12.14
CA THR A 430 -23.24 9.61 11.38
C THR A 430 -21.72 9.57 11.48
N ASP A 431 -21.16 8.75 12.38
CA ASP A 431 -19.73 8.66 12.66
C ASP A 431 -19.24 7.20 12.73
N ILE A 432 -17.95 7.01 12.42
CA ILE A 432 -17.27 5.71 12.46
C ILE A 432 -17.21 5.09 13.86
N GLY A 433 -17.31 5.92 14.91
CA GLY A 433 -17.36 5.48 16.31
C GLY A 433 -18.72 4.92 16.72
N LEU A 434 -19.73 4.98 15.84
CA LEU A 434 -21.09 4.53 16.08
C LEU A 434 -21.72 5.23 17.31
N SER A 435 -21.42 6.51 17.48
CA SER A 435 -21.83 7.28 18.67
C SER A 435 -23.13 8.07 18.46
N THR A 436 -23.37 8.54 17.23
CA THR A 436 -24.51 9.39 16.90
C THR A 436 -25.43 8.68 15.93
N SER A 437 -26.64 8.32 16.38
CA SER A 437 -27.64 7.65 15.53
C SER A 437 -28.11 8.59 14.41
N ALA A 438 -28.01 8.10 13.17
CA ALA A 438 -28.54 8.73 11.97
C ALA A 438 -30.02 8.37 11.71
N GLY A 439 -30.60 7.47 12.49
CA GLY A 439 -31.97 6.99 12.32
C GLY A 439 -32.18 5.57 12.83
N SER A 440 -33.35 5.00 12.50
CA SER A 440 -33.70 3.60 12.83
C SER A 440 -33.56 2.70 11.60
N PHE A 441 -33.04 1.50 11.79
CA PHE A 441 -32.91 0.50 10.73
C PHE A 441 -33.72 -0.75 11.08
N ASP A 442 -34.59 -1.18 10.17
CA ASP A 442 -35.38 -2.40 10.30
C ASP A 442 -34.84 -3.50 9.37
N PHE A 443 -34.36 -4.58 9.99
CA PHE A 443 -33.84 -5.76 9.28
C PHE A 443 -34.91 -6.58 8.57
N GLY A 444 -36.14 -6.59 9.09
CA GLY A 444 -37.23 -7.39 8.54
C GLY A 444 -37.69 -6.84 7.19
N THR A 445 -37.87 -5.53 7.13
CA THR A 445 -38.27 -4.80 5.92
C THR A 445 -37.08 -4.32 5.08
N ARG A 446 -35.86 -4.34 5.65
CA ARG A 446 -34.63 -3.81 5.04
C ARG A 446 -34.72 -2.32 4.72
N THR A 447 -35.40 -1.56 5.57
CA THR A 447 -35.57 -0.11 5.41
C THR A 447 -34.84 0.66 6.50
N PHE A 448 -34.30 1.81 6.13
CA PHE A 448 -33.68 2.77 7.02
C PHE A 448 -34.54 4.03 7.06
N THR A 449 -34.94 4.46 8.26
CA THR A 449 -35.65 5.72 8.47
C THR A 449 -34.66 6.75 9.04
N PRO A 450 -34.10 7.64 8.20
CA PRO A 450 -33.22 8.72 8.64
C PRO A 450 -33.92 9.71 9.58
N ASN A 451 -33.15 10.23 10.55
CA ASN A 451 -33.56 11.33 11.42
C ASN A 451 -32.80 12.63 11.06
N ALA A 452 -33.05 13.71 11.79
CA ALA A 452 -32.47 15.03 11.47
C ALA A 452 -30.94 15.14 11.59
N THR A 453 -30.26 14.20 12.27
CA THR A 453 -28.80 14.28 12.48
C THR A 453 -28.00 13.94 11.23
N CYS A 454 -28.62 13.27 10.25
CA CYS A 454 -27.94 12.89 9.01
C CYS A 454 -28.09 13.91 7.86
N HIS A 455 -28.79 15.03 8.08
CA HIS A 455 -28.95 16.07 7.07
C HIS A 455 -27.60 16.60 6.58
N GLY A 456 -27.41 16.69 5.27
CA GLY A 456 -26.17 17.16 4.66
C GLY A 456 -25.05 16.11 4.60
N LEU A 457 -25.26 14.90 5.13
CA LEU A 457 -24.27 13.83 5.06
C LEU A 457 -24.50 12.95 3.83
N SER A 458 -23.41 12.59 3.14
CA SER A 458 -23.38 11.61 2.05
C SER A 458 -22.73 10.28 2.45
N THR A 459 -22.22 10.19 3.68
CA THR A 459 -21.64 8.96 4.23
C THR A 459 -22.21 8.73 5.62
N LEU A 460 -22.82 7.57 5.81
CA LEU A 460 -23.23 7.07 7.11
C LEU A 460 -22.41 5.83 7.46
N TYR A 461 -22.58 5.30 8.66
CA TYR A 461 -21.85 4.15 9.16
C TYR A 461 -22.80 3.09 9.67
N ILE A 462 -22.60 1.86 9.20
CA ILE A 462 -23.33 0.69 9.67
C ILE A 462 -22.32 -0.37 10.10
N SER A 463 -22.61 -1.04 11.22
CA SER A 463 -21.81 -2.18 11.65
C SER A 463 -22.52 -3.49 11.36
N PHE A 464 -21.75 -4.49 10.96
CA PHE A 464 -22.20 -5.87 10.88
C PHE A 464 -21.25 -6.77 11.67
N GLN A 465 -21.82 -7.73 12.37
CA GLN A 465 -21.10 -8.70 13.15
C GLN A 465 -21.57 -10.09 12.77
N LYS A 466 -20.65 -10.93 12.33
CA LYS A 466 -20.87 -12.38 12.20
C LYS A 466 -20.73 -13.00 13.58
N SER A 467 -21.60 -13.94 13.94
CA SER A 467 -21.48 -14.68 15.21
C SER A 467 -20.06 -15.25 15.38
N GLY A 468 -19.41 -14.93 16.50
CA GLY A 468 -18.02 -15.31 16.79
C GLY A 468 -16.93 -14.35 16.26
N CYS A 469 -17.28 -13.34 15.48
CA CYS A 469 -16.36 -12.32 14.97
C CYS A 469 -16.52 -10.97 15.68
N SER A 470 -15.51 -10.11 15.56
CA SER A 470 -15.64 -8.70 15.95
C SER A 470 -16.57 -7.96 14.97
N PRO A 471 -17.35 -6.96 15.43
CA PRO A 471 -18.12 -6.10 14.53
C PRO A 471 -17.19 -5.39 13.56
N VAL A 472 -17.61 -5.29 12.30
CA VAL A 472 -16.91 -4.52 11.28
C VAL A 472 -17.79 -3.34 10.88
N VAL A 473 -17.21 -2.15 10.87
CA VAL A 473 -17.89 -0.89 10.54
C VAL A 473 -17.59 -0.52 9.10
N PHE A 474 -18.64 -0.17 8.36
CA PHE A 474 -18.54 0.23 6.96
C PHE A 474 -19.09 1.62 6.75
N PRO A 475 -18.44 2.43 5.90
CA PRO A 475 -19.07 3.60 5.33
C PRO A 475 -20.16 3.13 4.35
N TRP A 476 -21.39 3.56 4.60
CA TRP A 476 -22.50 3.43 3.67
C TRP A 476 -22.64 4.75 2.90
N GLN A 477 -22.24 4.71 1.62
CA GLN A 477 -22.14 5.89 0.78
C GLN A 477 -23.43 6.13 0.00
N PHE A 478 -23.84 7.40 -0.03
CA PHE A 478 -24.91 7.95 -0.87
C PHE A 478 -24.26 8.73 -2.02
N GLU A 479 -24.89 8.72 -3.19
CA GLU A 479 -24.42 9.52 -4.33
C GLU A 479 -24.45 11.03 -4.02
N PHE A 480 -25.43 11.44 -3.23
CA PHE A 480 -25.64 12.83 -2.83
C PHE A 480 -26.06 12.91 -1.35
N PRO A 481 -25.97 14.09 -0.71
CA PRO A 481 -26.38 14.26 0.69
C PRO A 481 -27.86 13.95 0.97
N ILE A 482 -28.16 13.52 2.20
CA ILE A 482 -29.53 13.34 2.70
C ILE A 482 -30.14 14.72 3.04
N TYR A 483 -31.35 15.00 2.55
CA TYR A 483 -32.04 16.28 2.75
C TYR A 483 -33.35 16.14 3.53
N ALA A 484 -33.75 17.21 4.21
CA ALA A 484 -35.09 17.34 4.75
C ALA A 484 -36.07 17.83 3.67
N PRO A 485 -37.34 17.40 3.69
CA PRO A 485 -38.40 18.05 2.91
C PRO A 485 -38.42 19.55 3.17
N THR A 486 -38.33 20.33 2.09
CA THR A 486 -38.25 21.79 2.16
C THR A 486 -39.27 22.40 1.21
N THR A 487 -40.01 23.39 1.70
CA THR A 487 -40.92 24.18 0.86
C THR A 487 -40.15 25.35 0.27
N TYR A 488 -40.16 25.45 -1.05
CA TYR A 488 -39.66 26.60 -1.80
C TYR A 488 -40.84 27.35 -2.43
N TYR A 489 -40.61 28.58 -2.87
CA TYR A 489 -41.62 29.49 -3.40
C TYR A 489 -41.15 29.99 -4.75
N GLU A 490 -42.04 30.00 -5.74
CA GLU A 490 -41.71 30.45 -7.11
C GLU A 490 -41.14 31.88 -7.08
N ASP A 491 -39.93 32.04 -7.62
CA ASP A 491 -39.15 33.27 -7.71
C ASP A 491 -39.00 33.60 -9.21
N THR A 492 -39.91 34.43 -9.72
CA THR A 492 -40.13 34.63 -11.16
C THR A 492 -39.13 35.61 -11.76
N ASP A 493 -38.62 36.55 -10.96
CA ASP A 493 -37.69 37.59 -11.39
C ASP A 493 -36.25 37.39 -10.89
N PHE A 494 -36.01 36.36 -10.07
CA PHE A 494 -34.70 35.89 -9.59
C PHE A 494 -34.00 36.83 -8.61
N ASP A 495 -34.73 37.54 -7.76
CA ASP A 495 -34.15 38.37 -6.70
C ASP A 495 -33.85 37.62 -5.39
N GLY A 496 -34.29 36.36 -5.30
CA GLY A 496 -34.11 35.51 -4.13
C GLY A 496 -35.24 35.57 -3.12
N PHE A 497 -36.38 36.19 -3.43
CA PHE A 497 -37.63 36.08 -2.71
C PHE A 497 -38.70 35.49 -3.66
N GLY A 498 -39.61 34.70 -3.10
CA GLY A 498 -40.61 33.99 -3.89
C GLY A 498 -42.01 34.21 -3.37
N ASN A 499 -42.98 33.78 -4.18
CA ASN A 499 -44.39 34.00 -3.94
C ASN A 499 -44.99 33.01 -2.92
N LEU A 500 -45.50 33.52 -1.79
CA LEU A 500 -46.19 32.71 -0.76
C LEU A 500 -47.38 31.90 -1.32
N ALA A 501 -48.04 32.38 -2.36
CA ALA A 501 -49.18 31.73 -3.00
C ALA A 501 -48.78 30.58 -3.95
N SER A 502 -47.50 30.48 -4.33
CA SER A 502 -46.94 29.43 -5.20
C SER A 502 -45.92 28.55 -4.46
N PRO A 503 -46.31 27.83 -3.39
CA PRO A 503 -45.41 26.92 -2.70
C PRO A 503 -45.16 25.65 -3.52
N LEU A 504 -43.91 25.21 -3.59
CA LEU A 504 -43.47 23.92 -4.09
C LEU A 504 -42.81 23.16 -2.95
N LEU A 505 -43.47 22.08 -2.49
CA LEU A 505 -42.83 21.12 -1.61
C LEU A 505 -41.83 20.29 -2.42
N VAL A 506 -40.55 20.49 -2.16
CA VAL A 506 -39.47 19.69 -2.73
C VAL A 506 -39.06 18.68 -1.67
N GLU A 507 -39.28 17.41 -1.96
CA GLU A 507 -39.02 16.36 -0.99
C GLU A 507 -37.51 16.20 -0.74
N CYS A 508 -36.71 15.85 -1.76
CA CYS A 508 -35.29 15.52 -1.56
C CYS A 508 -34.38 16.25 -2.56
N ALA A 509 -34.35 17.59 -2.55
CA ALA A 509 -33.41 18.36 -3.37
C ALA A 509 -33.17 19.79 -2.82
N ALA A 510 -32.11 20.43 -3.34
CA ALA A 510 -31.91 21.87 -3.20
C ALA A 510 -33.01 22.66 -3.95
N ALA A 511 -33.03 23.98 -3.75
CA ALA A 511 -33.94 24.90 -4.44
C ALA A 511 -33.91 24.66 -5.96
N PRO A 512 -35.05 24.37 -6.60
CA PRO A 512 -35.13 24.35 -8.06
C PRO A 512 -34.81 25.75 -8.61
N ILE A 513 -34.29 25.80 -9.85
CA ILE A 513 -34.08 27.09 -10.53
C ILE A 513 -35.43 27.81 -10.66
N GLY A 514 -35.47 29.09 -10.29
CA GLY A 514 -36.70 29.90 -10.26
C GLY A 514 -37.54 29.69 -9.00
N TYR A 515 -36.92 29.24 -7.90
CA TYR A 515 -37.57 29.11 -6.60
C TYR A 515 -36.65 29.62 -5.48
N SER A 516 -37.24 30.27 -4.47
CA SER A 516 -36.59 30.77 -3.26
C SER A 516 -37.08 30.06 -1.99
N LEU A 517 -36.28 30.09 -0.93
CA LEU A 517 -36.68 29.70 0.43
C LEU A 517 -37.55 30.76 1.13
N PHE A 518 -37.43 32.02 0.71
CA PHE A 518 -38.13 33.14 1.32
C PHE A 518 -39.44 33.39 0.58
N SER A 519 -40.56 33.42 1.29
CA SER A 519 -41.91 33.56 0.71
C SER A 519 -42.47 34.98 0.74
N THR A 520 -41.61 35.97 0.91
CA THR A 520 -42.00 37.32 1.33
C THR A 520 -41.91 38.35 0.21
N ASP A 521 -41.84 37.91 -1.04
CA ASP A 521 -41.84 38.79 -2.21
C ASP A 521 -43.17 39.60 -2.30
N CYS A 522 -43.06 40.90 -2.58
CA CYS A 522 -44.19 41.80 -2.74
C CYS A 522 -44.46 42.28 -4.17
N ASP A 523 -43.56 42.02 -5.14
CA ASP A 523 -43.77 42.29 -6.56
C ASP A 523 -43.04 41.24 -7.41
N GLU A 524 -43.75 40.17 -7.77
CA GLU A 524 -43.18 38.94 -8.33
C GLU A 524 -42.65 39.06 -9.77
N ASN A 525 -42.56 40.28 -10.30
CA ASN A 525 -42.10 40.54 -11.67
C ASN A 525 -41.01 41.61 -11.72
N ASN A 526 -40.51 42.06 -10.57
CA ASN A 526 -39.56 43.13 -10.47
C ASN A 526 -38.42 42.79 -9.49
N PRO A 527 -37.23 42.42 -10.00
CA PRO A 527 -36.13 41.96 -9.15
C PRO A 527 -35.48 43.07 -8.32
N ASP A 528 -35.92 44.33 -8.49
CA ASP A 528 -35.51 45.44 -7.64
C ASP A 528 -36.38 45.53 -6.37
N VAL A 529 -37.53 44.84 -6.31
CA VAL A 529 -38.57 45.01 -5.28
C VAL A 529 -38.71 43.76 -4.43
N TYR A 530 -38.03 43.77 -3.29
CA TYR A 530 -38.01 42.64 -2.37
C TYR A 530 -37.78 43.09 -0.92
N PRO A 531 -38.10 42.26 0.08
CA PRO A 531 -37.84 42.56 1.48
C PRO A 531 -36.40 43.00 1.75
N GLY A 532 -36.24 44.26 2.15
CA GLY A 532 -34.94 44.87 2.43
C GLY A 532 -34.17 45.39 1.20
N ALA A 533 -34.81 45.50 0.03
CA ALA A 533 -34.23 46.15 -1.13
C ALA A 533 -33.88 47.62 -0.86
N PRO A 534 -32.89 48.20 -1.57
CA PRO A 534 -32.63 49.63 -1.51
C PRO A 534 -33.82 50.44 -2.02
N GLU A 535 -34.29 51.37 -1.20
CA GLU A 535 -35.40 52.25 -1.53
C GLU A 535 -35.02 53.29 -2.59
N ILE A 536 -35.85 53.40 -3.63
CA ILE A 536 -35.72 54.40 -4.69
C ILE A 536 -36.83 55.42 -4.49
N CYS A 537 -36.45 56.70 -4.45
CA CYS A 537 -37.38 57.82 -4.25
C CYS A 537 -38.21 58.09 -5.52
N ASN A 538 -39.17 57.23 -5.83
CA ASN A 538 -40.03 57.32 -7.02
C ASN A 538 -41.50 56.92 -6.76
N ASP A 539 -41.97 57.07 -5.52
CA ASP A 539 -43.32 56.75 -5.07
C ASP A 539 -43.70 55.25 -5.17
N LYS A 540 -42.70 54.34 -5.18
CA LYS A 540 -42.89 52.89 -5.04
C LYS A 540 -42.14 52.38 -3.81
N ASP A 541 -42.77 51.47 -3.07
CA ASP A 541 -42.16 50.70 -1.98
C ASP A 541 -41.33 49.58 -2.61
N TYR A 542 -40.00 49.65 -2.49
CA TYR A 542 -39.07 48.66 -3.04
C TYR A 542 -38.71 47.60 -2.00
N ASN A 543 -38.70 47.96 -0.72
CA ASN A 543 -38.20 47.10 0.33
C ASN A 543 -39.30 46.28 1.03
N CYS A 544 -40.54 46.40 0.57
CA CYS A 544 -41.73 45.72 1.06
C CYS A 544 -42.04 45.97 2.55
N ASP A 545 -41.63 47.10 3.11
CA ASP A 545 -41.85 47.44 4.53
C ASP A 545 -43.18 48.17 4.80
N GLY A 546 -43.94 48.48 3.73
CA GLY A 546 -45.20 49.20 3.79
C GLY A 546 -45.04 50.72 3.79
N MET A 547 -43.82 51.23 3.64
CA MET A 547 -43.50 52.65 3.47
C MET A 547 -42.95 52.91 2.08
N ILE A 548 -43.67 53.71 1.29
CA ILE A 548 -43.25 54.15 -0.06
C ILE A 548 -41.95 54.99 -0.06
N THR A 549 -41.50 55.44 1.11
CA THR A 549 -40.34 56.32 1.25
C THR A 549 -39.43 55.82 2.34
N GLY A 550 -38.76 54.69 2.12
CA GLY A 550 -37.69 54.27 3.01
C GLY A 550 -36.39 55.05 2.74
N THR A 551 -35.66 55.32 3.81
CA THR A 551 -34.58 56.30 3.87
C THR A 551 -33.27 55.82 3.23
N ASN A 552 -32.88 56.34 2.05
CA ASN A 552 -31.49 56.76 1.77
C ASN A 552 -31.35 57.71 0.56
N PRO A 553 -30.75 58.89 0.77
CA PRO A 553 -31.51 60.10 0.99
C PRO A 553 -32.19 60.61 -0.30
N ALA A 554 -33.45 60.99 -0.19
CA ALA A 554 -34.09 61.85 -1.17
C ALA A 554 -33.24 63.15 -1.36
N PRO A 555 -33.18 63.72 -2.58
CA PRO A 555 -32.44 64.94 -2.82
C PRO A 555 -32.85 66.05 -1.84
N THR A 556 -31.86 66.79 -1.35
CA THR A 556 -32.12 68.00 -0.57
C THR A 556 -32.32 69.16 -1.55
N TRP A 557 -33.48 69.78 -1.51
CA TRP A 557 -33.83 70.96 -2.27
C TRP A 557 -33.78 72.19 -1.37
N TYR A 558 -33.31 73.31 -1.90
CA TYR A 558 -33.08 74.56 -1.17
C TYR A 558 -33.99 75.65 -1.71
N GLN A 559 -34.60 76.43 -0.82
CA GLN A 559 -35.58 77.45 -1.21
C GLN A 559 -34.95 78.50 -2.13
N ASP A 560 -35.53 78.70 -3.30
CA ASP A 560 -35.17 79.70 -4.31
C ASP A 560 -36.34 80.69 -4.45
N LEU A 561 -36.21 81.84 -3.79
CA LEU A 561 -37.26 82.86 -3.66
C LEU A 561 -37.25 83.88 -4.80
N ASP A 562 -36.10 84.08 -5.44
CA ASP A 562 -35.90 85.01 -6.54
C ASP A 562 -35.73 84.32 -7.90
N ASN A 563 -35.86 82.98 -7.93
CA ASN A 563 -35.87 82.13 -9.11
C ASN A 563 -34.58 82.23 -9.93
N ASP A 564 -33.44 82.40 -9.26
CA ASP A 564 -32.14 82.57 -9.90
C ASP A 564 -31.38 81.24 -10.12
N GLY A 565 -31.94 80.12 -9.62
CA GLY A 565 -31.37 78.78 -9.74
C GLY A 565 -30.45 78.37 -8.58
N TYR A 566 -30.25 79.22 -7.57
CA TYR A 566 -29.43 78.95 -6.38
C TYR A 566 -30.26 79.10 -5.10
N GLY A 567 -30.44 78.01 -4.38
CA GLY A 567 -31.27 77.99 -3.18
C GLY A 567 -30.53 78.38 -1.90
N ASN A 568 -31.32 78.81 -0.93
CA ASN A 568 -30.89 79.15 0.42
C ASN A 568 -30.54 77.89 1.23
N ALA A 569 -29.25 77.71 1.56
CA ALA A 569 -28.77 76.57 2.35
C ALA A 569 -29.39 76.46 3.76
N LEU A 570 -29.97 77.55 4.29
CA LEU A 570 -30.63 77.58 5.60
C LEU A 570 -32.09 77.12 5.55
N VAL A 571 -32.68 76.98 4.36
CA VAL A 571 -34.07 76.55 4.18
C VAL A 571 -34.10 75.43 3.15
N SER A 572 -34.04 74.19 3.64
CA SER A 572 -34.00 73.00 2.81
C SER A 572 -35.15 72.05 3.13
N ILE A 573 -35.60 71.32 2.10
CA ILE A 573 -36.53 70.20 2.21
C ILE A 573 -35.92 68.97 1.55
N VAL A 574 -36.15 67.81 2.14
CA VAL A 574 -35.76 66.51 1.59
C VAL A 574 -36.98 65.94 0.89
N ASN A 575 -36.93 65.80 -0.44
CA ASN A 575 -38.05 65.29 -1.23
C ASN A 575 -37.57 64.69 -2.56
N CYS A 576 -38.33 63.75 -3.15
CA CYS A 576 -37.96 63.10 -4.40
C CYS A 576 -37.99 64.06 -5.61
N SER A 577 -38.89 65.04 -5.59
CA SER A 577 -39.07 66.03 -6.67
C SER A 577 -38.95 67.46 -6.14
N PRO A 578 -38.53 68.43 -6.99
CA PRO A 578 -38.46 69.83 -6.61
C PRO A 578 -39.86 70.35 -6.30
N LEU A 579 -40.07 70.90 -5.10
CA LEU A 579 -41.23 71.75 -4.86
C LEU A 579 -41.06 73.07 -5.60
N VAL A 580 -42.19 73.68 -6.00
CA VAL A 580 -42.19 75.03 -6.55
C VAL A 580 -41.50 75.98 -5.57
N GLY A 581 -40.48 76.69 -6.05
CA GLY A 581 -39.66 77.60 -5.24
C GLY A 581 -38.50 76.92 -4.50
N PHE A 582 -38.07 75.72 -4.91
CA PHE A 582 -36.86 75.06 -4.40
C PHE A 582 -35.98 74.49 -5.54
N VAL A 583 -34.67 74.51 -5.37
CA VAL A 583 -33.65 74.06 -6.36
C VAL A 583 -32.54 73.24 -5.70
N ALA A 584 -31.83 72.40 -6.46
CA ALA A 584 -30.86 71.44 -5.91
C ALA A 584 -29.47 72.06 -5.57
N ILE A 585 -29.21 73.29 -6.03
CA ILE A 585 -27.88 73.91 -5.95
C ILE A 585 -27.91 75.00 -4.88
N ILE A 586 -26.92 75.02 -3.97
CA ILE A 586 -26.75 76.08 -2.97
C ILE A 586 -25.89 77.22 -3.48
N MET A 587 -26.17 78.44 -3.03
CA MET A 587 -25.27 79.58 -3.21
C MET A 587 -24.01 79.38 -2.33
N THR A 588 -22.85 79.19 -2.95
CA THR A 588 -21.56 79.00 -2.25
C THR A 588 -20.71 80.28 -2.31
N ALA A 589 -19.79 80.46 -1.37
CA ALA A 589 -18.85 81.59 -1.40
C ALA A 589 -18.05 81.69 -2.71
N THR A 590 -17.85 80.56 -3.40
CA THR A 590 -17.20 80.48 -4.71
C THR A 590 -18.06 81.00 -5.87
N THR A 591 -19.39 80.90 -5.81
CA THR A 591 -20.28 81.47 -6.84
C THR A 591 -20.53 82.97 -6.65
N MET A 592 -20.40 83.51 -5.43
CA MET A 592 -20.41 84.96 -5.18
C MET A 592 -19.28 85.71 -5.91
N MET A 593 -18.07 85.11 -6.01
CA MET A 593 -16.93 85.77 -6.67
C MET A 593 -17.15 86.02 -8.16
N VAL A 594 -17.91 85.16 -8.84
CA VAL A 594 -18.17 85.29 -10.29
C VAL A 594 -19.20 86.39 -10.59
N LEU A 595 -20.17 86.61 -9.69
CA LEU A 595 -21.19 87.66 -9.86
C LEU A 595 -20.62 89.08 -9.63
N PHE A 596 -19.64 89.23 -8.74
CA PHE A 596 -19.02 90.54 -8.44
C PHE A 596 -18.09 91.06 -9.55
N THR A 597 -17.47 90.17 -10.33
CA THR A 597 -16.55 90.57 -11.42
C THR A 597 -17.24 91.13 -12.68
N LEU A 598 -18.56 90.98 -12.82
CA LEU A 598 -19.30 91.43 -14.02
C LEU A 598 -20.03 92.79 -13.86
N ARG A 599 -20.09 93.40 -12.66
CA ARG A 599 -20.91 94.62 -12.41
C ARG A 599 -20.15 95.96 -12.33
N HIS A 600 -18.83 96.03 -12.52
CA HIS A 600 -18.07 97.28 -12.30
C HIS A 600 -17.23 97.80 -13.49
N TRP A 601 -17.75 97.77 -14.73
CA TRP A 601 -17.12 98.54 -15.83
C TRP A 601 -18.13 99.40 -16.61
N LYS A 602 -18.00 100.74 -16.40
CA LYS A 602 -18.49 101.97 -17.10
C LYS A 602 -19.33 102.87 -16.16
N VAL A 603 -19.01 104.16 -15.92
CA VAL A 603 -18.88 105.28 -16.89
C VAL A 603 -18.06 106.47 -16.29
N VAL A 604 -16.96 106.94 -16.93
CA VAL A 604 -16.69 108.23 -17.69
C VAL A 604 -16.52 109.52 -16.83
N THR A 605 -15.44 110.32 -16.95
CA THR A 605 -15.28 111.46 -17.89
C THR A 605 -13.89 112.13 -17.78
N THR A 606 -13.16 112.31 -18.90
CA THR A 606 -12.95 113.55 -19.70
C THR A 606 -12.28 113.17 -21.01
#